data_AF-A0A837IG05-F1
#
_entry.id   AF-A0A837IG05-F1
#
_cell.length_a   1.000
_cell.length_b   1.000
_cell.length_c   1.000
_cell.angle_alpha   90.00
_cell.angle_beta   90.00
_cell.angle_gamma   90.00
#
_symmetry.space_group_name_H-M   'P 1'
#
loop_
_entity.id
_entity.type
_entity.pdbx_description
1 polymer ?
#
loop_
_entity_poly.entity_id
_entity_poly.type
_entity_poly.pdbx_seq_one_letter_code
_entity_poly.pdbx_strand_id
1 'polypeptide(L)'
;MKLDQVWEKLSGKKGGFKDLDEEHKYKERGKAMLRRVMDHPGPLLNLAVKIKESLPYFWLSEEENIILCGKIDWLEYLKEADGIHIIDFKTSKKEETGESLQLPIYHLLVARCQKRPVAKASYWYLDFSDLPKEKDLPDVTKAETKLLDIGRKIKLARKLERFECPNGKSGCIHCLPLESVARGEGEKVGEMGHRDTYILEKESIQEIDDTEDSFII
;
A
#
# COMPACT_ATOMS: atom_id res chain seq x y z
N MET A 1 -0.80 24.39 4.30
CA MET A 1 -0.44 23.39 3.26
C MET A 1 -1.71 22.73 2.75
N LYS A 2 -1.73 22.13 1.53
CA LYS A 2 -2.91 21.35 1.06
C LYS A 2 -3.33 20.26 2.07
N LEU A 3 -2.36 19.72 2.81
CA LEU A 3 -2.62 18.78 3.90
C LEU A 3 -3.62 19.31 4.93
N ASP A 4 -3.53 20.58 5.34
CA ASP A 4 -4.40 21.13 6.38
C ASP A 4 -5.87 21.10 5.97
N GLN A 5 -6.16 21.43 4.70
CA GLN A 5 -7.51 21.39 4.12
C GLN A 5 -8.06 19.96 3.99
N VAL A 6 -7.20 18.99 3.65
CA VAL A 6 -7.60 17.58 3.54
C VAL A 6 -7.82 16.99 4.93
N TRP A 7 -7.00 17.37 5.91
CA TRP A 7 -7.03 16.87 7.28
C TRP A 7 -8.34 17.19 8.00
N GLU A 8 -8.97 18.33 7.71
CA GLU A 8 -10.27 18.71 8.29
C GLU A 8 -11.34 17.63 8.13
N LYS A 9 -11.31 16.88 7.03
CA LYS A 9 -12.27 15.80 6.74
C LYS A 9 -11.99 14.53 7.56
N LEU A 10 -10.82 14.45 8.17
CA LEU A 10 -10.31 13.30 8.90
C LEU A 10 -10.11 13.64 10.38
N SER A 11 -10.70 14.72 10.91
CA SER A 11 -10.46 15.15 12.29
C SER A 11 -11.30 14.39 13.33
N GLY A 12 -10.80 14.30 14.56
CA GLY A 12 -11.44 13.64 15.70
C GLY A 12 -11.64 12.14 15.52
N LYS A 13 -12.64 11.59 16.24
CA LYS A 13 -12.94 10.15 16.24
C LYS A 13 -13.22 9.58 14.84
N LYS A 14 -13.80 10.37 13.93
CA LYS A 14 -14.03 9.96 12.52
C LYS A 14 -12.73 9.73 11.74
N GLY A 15 -11.66 10.37 12.17
CA GLY A 15 -10.30 10.14 11.70
C GLY A 15 -9.60 8.92 12.30
N GLY A 16 -10.23 8.27 13.28
CA GLY A 16 -9.62 7.21 14.08
C GLY A 16 -8.77 7.72 15.24
N PHE A 17 -8.89 9.00 15.63
CA PHE A 17 -8.13 9.57 16.74
C PHE A 17 -8.90 9.46 18.06
N LYS A 18 -8.22 9.04 19.13
CA LYS A 18 -8.80 8.95 20.48
C LYS A 18 -8.98 10.32 21.13
N ASP A 19 -8.04 11.22 20.87
CA ASP A 19 -7.96 12.54 21.45
C ASP A 19 -7.23 13.52 20.51
N LEU A 20 -7.23 14.79 20.90
CA LEU A 20 -6.59 15.86 20.15
C LEU A 20 -5.06 15.73 20.10
N ASP A 21 -4.44 15.13 21.12
CA ASP A 21 -2.99 14.95 21.18
C ASP A 21 -2.52 13.90 20.17
N GLU A 22 -3.25 12.79 20.05
CA GLU A 22 -2.99 11.75 19.05
C GLU A 22 -3.20 12.29 17.63
N GLU A 23 -4.30 13.00 17.39
CA GLU A 23 -4.53 13.67 16.11
C GLU A 23 -3.39 14.63 15.76
N HIS A 24 -3.00 15.48 16.71
CA HIS A 24 -1.91 16.44 16.53
C HIS A 24 -0.59 15.74 16.21
N LYS A 25 -0.25 14.66 16.92
CA LYS A 25 0.95 13.85 16.67
C LYS A 25 0.99 13.31 15.23
N TYR A 26 -0.11 12.72 14.75
CA TYR A 26 -0.17 12.21 13.38
C TYR A 26 -0.14 13.33 12.33
N LYS A 27 -0.80 14.46 12.60
CA LYS A 27 -0.80 15.62 11.70
C LYS A 27 0.59 16.20 11.54
N GLU A 28 1.31 16.40 12.64
CA GLU A 28 2.68 16.94 12.60
C GLU A 28 3.66 15.96 11.95
N ARG A 29 3.50 14.64 12.16
CA ARG A 29 4.27 13.63 11.43
C ARG A 29 4.02 13.72 9.91
N GLY A 30 2.77 13.84 9.49
CA GLY A 30 2.43 14.03 8.07
C GLY A 30 3.02 15.32 7.48
N LYS A 31 3.00 16.43 8.23
CA LYS A 31 3.66 17.68 7.81
C LYS A 31 5.18 17.50 7.69
N ALA A 32 5.82 16.81 8.62
CA ALA A 32 7.25 16.54 8.57
C ALA A 32 7.64 15.72 7.33
N MET A 33 6.87 14.67 7.00
CA MET A 33 7.05 13.90 5.76
C MET A 33 6.96 14.78 4.51
N LEU A 34 5.96 15.65 4.44
CA LEU A 34 5.80 16.57 3.30
C LEU A 34 6.92 17.60 3.23
N ARG A 35 7.37 18.16 4.36
CA ARG A 35 8.52 19.08 4.40
C ARG A 35 9.77 18.41 3.87
N ARG A 36 10.06 17.18 4.29
CA ARG A 36 11.19 16.41 3.77
C ARG A 36 11.15 16.29 2.24
N VAL A 37 10.00 15.98 1.65
CA VAL A 37 9.85 15.91 0.18
C VAL A 37 10.02 17.28 -0.47
N MET A 38 9.56 18.36 0.16
CA MET A 38 9.74 19.72 -0.38
C MET A 38 11.21 20.17 -0.34
N ASP A 39 11.93 19.80 0.72
CA ASP A 39 13.34 20.13 0.92
C ASP A 39 14.26 19.23 0.06
N HIS A 40 13.82 18.00 -0.21
CA HIS A 40 14.53 16.99 -1.00
C HIS A 40 13.62 16.41 -2.12
N PRO A 41 13.21 17.21 -3.12
CA PRO A 41 12.21 16.79 -4.10
C PRO A 41 12.69 15.71 -5.07
N GLY A 42 14.01 15.56 -5.23
CA GLY A 42 14.65 14.47 -5.98
C GLY A 42 13.96 14.17 -7.31
N PRO A 43 13.48 12.93 -7.54
CA PRO A 43 12.88 12.51 -8.80
C PRO A 43 11.56 13.21 -9.15
N LEU A 44 10.93 13.93 -8.21
CA LEU A 44 9.70 14.69 -8.49
C LEU A 44 9.96 15.94 -9.33
N LEU A 45 11.21 16.41 -9.41
CA LEU A 45 11.60 17.50 -10.32
C LEU A 45 11.73 17.03 -11.77
N ASN A 46 11.81 15.72 -12.00
CA ASN A 46 12.00 15.13 -13.31
C ASN A 46 10.67 14.86 -14.02
N LEU A 47 10.75 14.58 -15.33
CA LEU A 47 9.56 14.27 -16.12
C LEU A 47 8.91 12.98 -15.60
N ALA A 48 7.59 12.98 -15.51
CA ALA A 48 6.82 11.80 -15.15
C ALA A 48 6.23 11.12 -16.40
N VAL A 49 6.20 9.79 -16.39
CA VAL A 49 5.48 8.98 -17.36
C VAL A 49 4.07 8.70 -16.83
N LYS A 50 3.07 8.77 -17.71
CA LYS A 50 1.69 8.40 -17.39
C LYS A 50 1.31 7.11 -18.11
N ILE A 51 0.52 6.28 -17.43
CA ILE A 51 -0.28 5.25 -18.07
C ILE A 51 -1.66 5.85 -18.33
N LYS A 52 -2.27 5.51 -19.47
CA LYS A 52 -3.51 6.15 -19.94
C LYS A 52 -4.68 5.80 -19.03
N GLU A 53 -4.74 4.55 -18.62
CA GLU A 53 -5.77 3.99 -17.76
C GLU A 53 -5.55 4.43 -16.31
N SER A 54 -6.61 4.85 -15.63
CA SER A 54 -6.55 5.25 -14.21
C SER A 54 -6.27 4.07 -13.26
N LEU A 55 -6.65 2.86 -13.69
CA LEU A 55 -6.34 1.60 -13.06
C LEU A 55 -5.81 0.66 -14.15
N PRO A 56 -4.49 0.65 -14.42
CA PRO A 56 -3.92 -0.22 -15.42
C PRO A 56 -4.16 -1.69 -15.06
N TYR A 57 -4.39 -2.48 -16.10
CA TYR A 57 -4.66 -3.90 -15.99
C TYR A 57 -4.21 -4.65 -17.25
N PHE A 58 -3.99 -5.94 -17.11
CA PHE A 58 -3.86 -6.87 -18.23
C PHE A 58 -4.30 -8.28 -17.81
N TRP A 59 -4.55 -9.14 -18.80
CA TRP A 59 -4.85 -10.54 -18.56
C TRP A 59 -3.59 -11.28 -18.11
N LEU A 60 -3.56 -11.69 -16.85
CA LEU A 60 -2.52 -12.59 -16.34
C LEU A 60 -2.75 -14.01 -16.86
N SER A 61 -4.02 -14.41 -16.99
CA SER A 61 -4.46 -15.59 -17.72
C SER A 61 -5.88 -15.38 -18.21
N GLU A 62 -6.06 -15.20 -19.51
CA GLU A 62 -7.38 -15.02 -20.13
C GLU A 62 -8.21 -16.31 -20.03
N GLU A 63 -7.59 -17.46 -20.31
CA GLU A 63 -8.21 -18.79 -20.19
C GLU A 63 -8.76 -19.03 -18.78
N GLU A 64 -8.00 -18.65 -17.74
CA GLU A 64 -8.42 -18.82 -16.36
C GLU A 64 -9.24 -17.64 -15.82
N ASN A 65 -9.51 -16.62 -16.63
CA ASN A 65 -10.20 -15.40 -16.23
C ASN A 65 -9.53 -14.68 -15.03
N ILE A 66 -8.20 -14.56 -15.08
CA ILE A 66 -7.39 -13.89 -14.04
C ILE A 66 -6.77 -12.63 -14.64
N ILE A 67 -7.10 -11.49 -14.02
CA ILE A 67 -6.58 -10.16 -14.37
C ILE A 67 -5.65 -9.69 -13.26
N LEU A 68 -4.49 -9.15 -13.63
CA LEU A 68 -3.69 -8.32 -12.72
C LEU A 68 -4.02 -6.87 -12.98
N CYS A 69 -4.36 -6.13 -11.94
CA CYS A 69 -4.61 -4.69 -12.00
C CYS A 69 -4.05 -4.01 -10.75
N GLY A 70 -3.75 -2.72 -10.84
CA GLY A 70 -3.22 -1.98 -9.69
C GLY A 70 -2.93 -0.55 -10.04
N LYS A 71 -2.83 0.30 -9.01
CA LYS A 71 -2.43 1.70 -9.18
C LYS A 71 -0.98 1.85 -8.79
N ILE A 72 -0.21 2.50 -9.64
CA ILE A 72 1.20 2.81 -9.40
C ILE A 72 1.29 4.24 -8.86
N ASP A 73 2.15 4.43 -7.87
CA ASP A 73 2.35 5.70 -7.19
C ASP A 73 3.02 6.75 -8.08
N TRP A 74 4.21 6.45 -8.60
CA TRP A 74 4.95 7.37 -9.47
C TRP A 74 5.85 6.65 -10.46
N LEU A 75 5.92 7.21 -11.68
CA LEU A 75 6.79 6.74 -12.75
C LEU A 75 7.65 7.92 -13.22
N GLU A 76 8.92 7.94 -12.82
CA GLU A 76 9.89 8.92 -13.31
C GLU A 76 10.43 8.47 -14.67
N TYR A 77 10.61 9.43 -15.58
CA TYR A 77 11.26 9.22 -16.87
C TYR A 77 12.77 9.44 -16.78
N LEU A 78 13.54 8.41 -17.10
CA LEU A 78 14.99 8.44 -17.15
C LEU A 78 15.46 8.69 -18.59
N LYS A 79 15.73 9.97 -18.91
CA LYS A 79 16.06 10.42 -20.27
C LYS A 79 17.27 9.69 -20.88
N GLU A 80 18.31 9.42 -20.09
CA GLU A 80 19.56 8.82 -20.57
C GLU A 80 19.38 7.37 -21.06
N ALA A 81 18.49 6.62 -20.40
CA ALA A 81 18.22 5.22 -20.73
C ALA A 81 16.93 5.02 -21.57
N ASP A 82 16.24 6.12 -21.92
CA ASP A 82 14.83 6.11 -22.38
C ASP A 82 13.94 5.17 -21.54
N GLY A 83 14.17 5.18 -20.22
CA GLY A 83 13.65 4.19 -19.29
C GLY A 83 12.68 4.77 -18.27
N ILE A 84 12.14 3.88 -17.45
CA ILE A 84 11.24 4.22 -16.34
C ILE A 84 11.87 3.85 -15.01
N HIS A 85 11.75 4.75 -14.04
CA HIS A 85 11.99 4.49 -12.63
C HIS A 85 10.65 4.44 -11.89
N ILE A 86 10.33 3.27 -11.34
CA ILE A 86 9.15 3.05 -10.50
C ILE A 86 9.47 3.50 -9.07
N ILE A 87 8.62 4.36 -8.51
CA ILE A 87 8.75 4.82 -7.12
C ILE A 87 7.45 4.55 -6.39
N ASP A 88 7.55 3.81 -5.29
CA ASP A 88 6.45 3.55 -4.35
C ASP A 88 6.69 4.32 -3.05
N PHE A 89 5.74 5.17 -2.65
CA PHE A 89 5.89 6.00 -1.46
C PHE A 89 5.45 5.24 -0.21
N LYS A 90 6.28 5.30 0.82
CA LYS A 90 6.02 4.66 2.11
C LYS A 90 5.94 5.67 3.23
N THR A 91 4.94 5.51 4.10
CA THR A 91 4.77 6.28 5.33
C THR A 91 4.99 5.43 6.58
N SER A 92 5.52 4.21 6.42
CA SER A 92 5.93 3.32 7.50
C SER A 92 7.13 3.89 8.27
N LYS A 93 7.34 3.40 9.49
CA LYS A 93 8.52 3.74 10.32
C LYS A 93 9.73 2.84 10.03
N LYS A 94 9.52 1.75 9.31
CA LYS A 94 10.52 0.73 8.98
C LYS A 94 10.53 0.48 7.48
N GLU A 95 11.61 -0.11 7.00
CA GLU A 95 11.70 -0.56 5.61
C GLU A 95 10.80 -1.77 5.34
N GLU A 96 10.40 -1.91 4.08
CA GLU A 96 9.72 -3.10 3.59
C GLU A 96 10.66 -4.29 3.63
N THR A 97 10.11 -5.47 3.92
CA THR A 97 10.85 -6.72 3.85
C THR A 97 11.13 -7.11 2.40
N GLY A 98 12.15 -7.96 2.19
CA GLY A 98 12.51 -8.43 0.85
C GLY A 98 11.47 -9.35 0.19
N GLU A 99 10.43 -9.77 0.92
CA GLU A 99 9.40 -10.68 0.43
C GLU A 99 8.18 -9.95 -0.17
N SER A 100 8.14 -8.62 -0.08
CA SER A 100 7.04 -7.81 -0.59
C SER A 100 6.82 -8.02 -2.09
N LEU A 101 5.58 -8.37 -2.46
CA LEU A 101 5.19 -8.56 -3.87
C LEU A 101 4.90 -7.25 -4.60
N GLN A 102 4.95 -6.12 -3.91
CA GLN A 102 4.49 -4.85 -4.47
C GLN A 102 5.33 -4.36 -5.65
N LEU A 103 6.65 -4.25 -5.51
CA LEU A 103 7.52 -3.86 -6.63
C LEU A 103 7.52 -4.91 -7.77
N PRO A 104 7.51 -6.24 -7.49
CA PRO A 104 7.27 -7.24 -8.53
C PRO A 104 5.97 -7.00 -9.33
N ILE A 105 4.85 -6.70 -8.64
CA ILE A 105 3.56 -6.40 -9.26
C ILE A 105 3.66 -5.11 -10.10
N TYR A 106 4.27 -4.05 -9.57
CA TYR A 106 4.43 -2.78 -10.28
C TYR A 106 5.30 -2.94 -11.52
N HIS A 107 6.43 -3.64 -11.41
CA HIS A 107 7.31 -3.89 -12.54
C HIS A 107 6.55 -4.63 -13.65
N LEU A 108 5.83 -5.70 -13.30
CA LEU A 108 5.05 -6.47 -14.26
C LEU A 108 3.93 -5.63 -14.90
N LEU A 109 3.18 -4.85 -14.13
CA LEU A 109 2.13 -3.95 -14.65
C LEU A 109 2.71 -2.91 -15.60
N VAL A 110 3.82 -2.25 -15.23
CA VAL A 110 4.44 -1.23 -16.09
C VAL A 110 4.98 -1.87 -17.37
N ALA A 111 5.65 -3.01 -17.27
CA ALA A 111 6.20 -3.72 -18.43
C ALA A 111 5.11 -4.15 -19.43
N ARG A 112 3.87 -4.40 -18.97
CA ARG A 112 2.74 -4.78 -19.83
C ARG A 112 1.91 -3.59 -20.31
N CYS A 113 1.80 -2.53 -19.52
CA CYS A 113 0.93 -1.39 -19.82
C CYS A 113 1.68 -0.15 -20.35
N GLN A 114 3.01 -0.18 -20.39
CA GLN A 114 3.84 0.91 -20.90
C GLN A 114 4.92 0.38 -21.87
N LYS A 115 5.24 1.19 -22.88
CA LYS A 115 6.15 0.88 -23.98
C LYS A 115 7.63 1.03 -23.62
N ARG A 116 7.95 1.89 -22.65
CA ARG A 116 9.33 2.11 -22.21
C ARG A 116 9.77 1.03 -21.23
N PRO A 117 11.03 0.56 -21.31
CA PRO A 117 11.55 -0.43 -20.37
C PRO A 117 11.63 0.16 -18.96
N VAL A 118 11.36 -0.68 -17.97
CA VAL A 118 11.64 -0.35 -16.57
C VAL A 118 13.12 -0.56 -16.32
N ALA A 119 13.79 0.48 -15.85
CA ALA A 119 15.22 0.47 -15.58
C ALA A 119 15.53 0.46 -14.08
N LYS A 120 14.63 0.96 -13.24
CA LYS A 120 14.84 1.09 -11.80
C LYS A 120 13.53 0.94 -11.03
N ALA A 121 13.63 0.42 -9.80
CA ALA A 121 12.54 0.39 -8.83
C ALA A 121 13.05 0.84 -7.46
N SER A 122 12.29 1.67 -6.76
CA SER A 122 12.63 2.16 -5.42
C SER A 122 11.42 2.25 -4.51
N TYR A 123 11.67 2.10 -3.21
CA TYR A 123 10.77 2.60 -2.18
C TYR A 123 11.23 3.97 -1.71
N TRP A 124 10.31 4.90 -1.45
CA TRP A 124 10.64 6.17 -0.82
C TRP A 124 9.95 6.32 0.52
N TYR A 125 10.70 6.06 1.59
CA TYR A 125 10.21 6.14 2.97
C TYR A 125 10.18 7.58 3.47
N LEU A 126 9.03 8.22 3.32
CA LEU A 126 8.85 9.65 3.57
C LEU A 126 9.06 10.05 5.02
N ASP A 127 9.01 9.11 5.97
CA ASP A 127 9.21 9.39 7.40
C ASP A 127 10.68 9.59 7.79
N PHE A 128 11.61 8.96 7.06
CA PHE A 128 13.02 8.90 7.46
C PHE A 128 14.05 8.90 6.32
N SER A 129 13.64 8.87 5.06
CA SER A 129 14.55 8.87 3.90
C SER A 129 14.35 10.11 3.04
N ASP A 130 15.40 10.91 2.89
CA ASP A 130 15.37 12.14 2.09
C ASP A 130 15.32 11.85 0.58
N LEU A 131 15.75 10.65 0.15
CA LEU A 131 15.74 10.19 -1.24
C LEU A 131 15.16 8.77 -1.35
N PRO A 132 14.67 8.36 -2.54
CA PRO A 132 14.27 6.98 -2.78
C PRO A 132 15.42 5.99 -2.55
N LYS A 133 15.09 4.85 -1.94
CA LYS A 133 15.99 3.72 -1.76
C LYS A 133 15.75 2.70 -2.87
N GLU A 134 16.74 2.57 -3.74
CA GLU A 134 16.74 1.60 -4.83
C GLU A 134 16.69 0.17 -4.30
N LYS A 135 15.94 -0.68 -5.00
CA LYS A 135 15.88 -2.13 -4.78
C LYS A 135 16.21 -2.82 -6.09
N ASP A 136 16.70 -4.06 -5.99
CA ASP A 136 16.97 -4.88 -7.16
C ASP A 136 15.72 -4.99 -8.02
N LEU A 137 15.90 -4.83 -9.33
CA LEU A 137 14.80 -4.89 -10.26
C LEU A 137 14.20 -6.32 -10.25
N PRO A 138 12.92 -6.50 -9.91
CA PRO A 138 12.35 -7.83 -9.80
C PRO A 138 12.28 -8.58 -11.13
N ASP A 139 12.48 -9.89 -11.11
CA ASP A 139 12.29 -10.75 -12.29
C ASP A 139 10.79 -10.87 -12.63
N VAL A 140 10.39 -10.30 -13.77
CA VAL A 140 9.00 -10.29 -14.22
C VAL A 140 8.45 -11.68 -14.52
N THR A 141 9.27 -12.63 -14.97
CA THR A 141 8.84 -13.99 -15.28
C THR A 141 8.53 -14.77 -14.01
N LYS A 142 9.41 -14.63 -13.00
CA LYS A 142 9.17 -15.22 -11.67
C LYS A 142 7.96 -14.59 -10.99
N ALA A 143 7.82 -13.28 -11.10
CA ALA A 143 6.66 -12.56 -10.58
C ALA A 143 5.36 -13.04 -11.24
N GLU A 144 5.33 -13.16 -12.57
CA GLU A 144 4.16 -13.61 -13.32
C GLU A 144 3.72 -15.02 -12.90
N THR A 145 4.67 -15.96 -12.79
CA THR A 145 4.39 -17.34 -12.35
C THR A 145 3.85 -17.36 -10.91
N LYS A 146 4.52 -16.68 -9.98
CA LYS A 146 4.10 -16.61 -8.57
C LYS A 146 2.71 -15.99 -8.42
N LEU A 147 2.43 -14.92 -9.15
CA LEU A 147 1.15 -14.22 -9.11
C LEU A 147 0.02 -15.06 -9.73
N LEU A 148 0.31 -15.83 -10.79
CA LEU A 148 -0.68 -16.72 -11.38
C LEU A 148 -1.07 -17.84 -10.42
N ASP A 149 -0.10 -18.42 -9.72
CA ASP A 149 -0.36 -19.45 -8.69
C ASP A 149 -1.19 -18.90 -7.52
N ILE A 150 -0.87 -17.68 -7.05
CA ILE A 150 -1.68 -16.98 -6.05
C ILE A 150 -3.10 -16.72 -6.58
N GLY A 151 -3.22 -16.24 -7.82
CA GLY A 151 -4.50 -16.00 -8.48
C GLY A 151 -5.37 -17.26 -8.58
N ARG A 152 -4.77 -18.41 -8.90
CA ARG A 152 -5.44 -19.73 -8.91
C ARG A 152 -5.93 -20.14 -7.53
N LYS A 153 -5.11 -19.95 -6.49
CA LYS A 153 -5.52 -20.21 -5.09
C LYS A 153 -6.71 -19.34 -4.68
N ILE A 154 -6.67 -18.05 -4.99
CA ILE A 154 -7.77 -17.10 -4.71
C ILE A 154 -9.03 -17.52 -5.47
N LYS A 155 -8.92 -17.87 -6.76
CA LYS A 155 -10.03 -18.33 -7.59
C LYS A 155 -10.68 -19.59 -7.01
N LEU A 156 -9.87 -20.56 -6.56
CA LEU A 156 -10.35 -21.79 -5.94
C LEU A 156 -11.06 -21.50 -4.61
N ALA A 157 -10.46 -20.70 -3.73
CA ALA A 157 -11.04 -20.31 -2.45
C ALA A 157 -12.41 -19.64 -2.64
N ARG A 158 -12.54 -18.74 -3.61
CA ARG A 158 -13.82 -18.09 -3.97
C ARG A 158 -14.84 -19.08 -4.51
N LYS A 159 -14.44 -20.02 -5.37
CA LYS A 159 -15.35 -21.04 -5.94
C LYS A 159 -15.90 -21.99 -4.87
N LEU A 160 -15.08 -22.30 -3.85
CA LEU A 160 -15.45 -23.18 -2.75
C LEU A 160 -16.08 -22.43 -1.57
N GLU A 161 -16.13 -21.10 -1.61
CA GLU A 161 -16.50 -20.23 -0.48
C GLU A 161 -15.75 -20.59 0.83
N ARG A 162 -14.49 -21.03 0.68
CA ARG A 162 -13.65 -21.50 1.79
C ARG A 162 -12.44 -20.59 1.96
N PHE A 163 -12.47 -19.79 3.02
CA PHE A 163 -11.45 -18.80 3.36
C PHE A 163 -10.76 -19.18 4.67
N GLU A 164 -9.83 -20.12 4.60
CA GLU A 164 -9.10 -20.55 5.79
C GLU A 164 -8.07 -19.50 6.19
N CYS A 165 -8.14 -19.06 7.45
CA CYS A 165 -7.09 -18.21 7.99
C CYS A 165 -5.80 -19.04 8.12
N PRO A 166 -4.67 -18.58 7.57
CA PRO A 166 -3.40 -19.27 7.72
C PRO A 166 -2.96 -19.35 9.20
N ASN A 167 -3.44 -18.44 10.04
CA ASN A 167 -3.20 -18.42 11.48
C ASN A 167 -4.25 -19.19 12.29
N GLY A 168 -5.11 -19.98 11.62
CA GLY A 168 -6.14 -20.79 12.27
C GLY A 168 -7.25 -19.95 12.94
N LYS A 169 -7.91 -20.55 13.94
CA LYS A 169 -9.06 -19.93 14.63
C LYS A 169 -8.69 -18.74 15.53
N SER A 170 -7.41 -18.63 15.92
CA SER A 170 -6.90 -17.52 16.72
C SER A 170 -6.74 -16.22 15.91
N GLY A 171 -6.78 -16.30 14.58
CA GLY A 171 -6.58 -15.14 13.72
C GLY A 171 -5.18 -14.54 13.84
N CYS A 172 -5.04 -13.28 13.45
CA CYS A 172 -3.84 -12.47 13.69
C CYS A 172 -4.22 -11.09 14.22
N ILE A 173 -3.22 -10.38 14.76
CA ILE A 173 -3.35 -9.04 15.33
C ILE A 173 -4.00 -8.03 14.37
N HIS A 174 -3.91 -8.24 13.06
CA HIS A 174 -4.48 -7.35 12.04
C HIS A 174 -5.97 -7.61 11.81
N CYS A 175 -6.46 -8.80 12.12
CA CYS A 175 -7.87 -9.17 12.03
C CYS A 175 -8.64 -8.88 13.34
N LEU A 176 -7.96 -8.97 14.49
CA LEU A 176 -8.57 -8.78 15.82
C LEU A 176 -9.41 -7.49 15.93
N PRO A 177 -8.99 -6.32 15.40
CA PRO A 177 -9.80 -5.11 15.47
C PRO A 177 -11.15 -5.27 14.77
N LEU A 178 -11.18 -5.93 13.61
CA LEU A 178 -12.44 -6.17 12.88
C LEU A 178 -13.33 -7.16 13.65
N GLU A 179 -12.75 -8.20 14.24
CA GLU A 179 -13.49 -9.15 15.07
C GLU A 179 -14.08 -8.50 16.32
N SER A 180 -13.36 -7.58 16.96
CA SER A 180 -13.87 -6.76 18.07
C SER A 180 -15.08 -5.93 17.65
N VAL A 181 -15.02 -5.27 16.50
CA VAL A 181 -16.16 -4.54 15.93
C VAL A 181 -17.35 -5.50 15.70
N ALA A 182 -17.10 -6.68 15.14
CA ALA A 182 -18.15 -7.68 14.89
C ALA A 182 -18.80 -8.22 16.18
N ARG A 183 -18.06 -8.23 17.30
CA ARG A 183 -18.60 -8.57 18.65
C ARG A 183 -19.34 -7.41 19.32
N GLY A 184 -19.41 -6.23 18.69
CA GLY A 184 -20.07 -5.05 19.24
C GLY A 184 -19.21 -4.23 20.19
N GLU A 185 -17.88 -4.45 20.18
CA GLU A 185 -16.93 -3.74 21.06
C GLU A 185 -16.51 -2.36 20.49
N GLY A 186 -16.91 -2.04 19.26
CA GLY A 186 -16.58 -0.76 18.60
C GLY A 186 -17.71 0.26 18.64
N GLU A 187 -17.34 1.54 18.81
CA GLU A 187 -18.25 2.68 18.65
C GLU A 187 -18.32 3.06 17.17
N LYS A 188 -19.51 3.02 16.54
CA LYS A 188 -19.71 3.53 15.17
C LYS A 188 -19.60 5.06 15.18
N VAL A 189 -18.57 5.59 14.52
CA VAL A 189 -18.27 7.04 14.50
C VAL A 189 -18.67 7.71 13.20
N GLY A 190 -19.01 6.95 12.17
CA GLY A 190 -19.48 7.50 10.90
C GLY A 190 -19.52 6.49 9.77
N GLU A 191 -19.61 7.02 8.57
CA GLU A 191 -19.62 6.27 7.31
C GLU A 191 -18.64 6.94 6.36
N MET A 192 -17.77 6.14 5.75
CA MET A 192 -16.79 6.57 4.75
C MET A 192 -17.06 5.84 3.43
N GLY A 193 -17.76 6.51 2.52
CA GLY A 193 -18.19 5.93 1.25
C GLY A 193 -19.24 4.84 1.49
N HIS A 194 -18.89 3.59 1.21
CA HIS A 194 -19.79 2.43 1.39
C HIS A 194 -19.44 1.61 2.65
N ARG A 195 -18.67 2.17 3.59
CA ARG A 195 -18.18 1.46 4.77
C ARG A 195 -18.56 2.20 6.03
N ASP A 196 -18.99 1.45 7.02
CA ASP A 196 -19.11 1.94 8.39
C ASP A 196 -17.71 2.12 9.00
N THR A 197 -17.54 3.19 9.76
CA THR A 197 -16.29 3.50 10.47
C THR A 197 -16.51 3.34 11.96
N TYR A 198 -15.62 2.60 12.61
CA TYR A 198 -15.65 2.31 14.04
C TYR A 198 -14.36 2.75 14.70
N ILE A 199 -14.45 3.10 15.99
CA ILE A 199 -13.30 3.30 16.87
C ILE A 199 -13.37 2.29 18.02
N LEU A 200 -12.21 1.78 18.43
CA LEU A 200 -12.07 0.85 19.56
C LEU A 200 -11.38 1.57 20.72
N GLU A 201 -11.81 1.31 21.96
CA GLU A 201 -11.11 1.80 23.14
C GLU A 201 -9.81 0.99 23.34
N LYS A 202 -8.69 1.71 23.50
CA LYS A 202 -7.32 1.14 23.46
C LYS A 202 -7.02 0.03 24.47
N GLU A 203 -7.82 -0.13 25.52
CA GLU A 203 -7.60 -1.22 26.50
C GLU A 203 -7.76 -2.61 25.86
N SER A 204 -8.40 -2.71 24.70
CA SER A 204 -8.59 -3.95 23.94
C SER A 204 -7.44 -4.32 22.98
N ILE A 205 -6.46 -3.43 22.76
CA ILE A 205 -5.35 -3.66 21.83
C ILE A 205 -4.05 -3.27 22.53
N GLN A 206 -3.24 -4.26 22.92
CA GLN A 206 -1.87 -4.01 23.37
C GLN A 206 -1.19 -3.07 22.36
N GLU A 207 -0.58 -1.97 22.82
CA GLU A 207 0.26 -1.15 21.96
C GLU A 207 1.43 -2.02 21.48
N ILE A 208 1.30 -2.56 20.27
CA ILE A 208 2.34 -3.33 19.61
C ILE A 208 3.33 -2.32 19.04
N ASP A 209 4.54 -2.32 19.57
CA ASP A 209 5.72 -1.88 18.81
C ASP A 209 5.69 -2.64 17.48
N ASP A 210 5.82 -1.95 16.34
CA ASP A 210 5.58 -2.44 14.97
C ASP A 210 6.50 -3.64 14.58
N THR A 211 6.49 -4.77 15.30
CA THR A 211 7.53 -5.83 15.26
C THR A 211 7.10 -7.08 14.50
N GLU A 212 5.82 -7.25 14.17
CA GLU A 212 5.37 -8.43 13.41
C GLU A 212 4.40 -8.03 12.29
N ASP A 213 4.98 -7.75 11.11
CA ASP A 213 4.26 -7.74 9.86
C ASP A 213 3.69 -9.14 9.61
N SER A 214 2.35 -9.28 9.60
CA SER A 214 1.74 -10.55 9.20
C SER A 214 1.77 -10.65 7.69
N PHE A 215 2.56 -11.60 7.21
CA PHE A 215 2.69 -11.92 5.80
C PHE A 215 1.40 -12.57 5.26
N ILE A 216 1.01 -12.17 4.06
CA ILE A 216 0.17 -13.00 3.19
C ILE A 216 1.14 -13.91 2.43
N ILE A 217 1.17 -15.20 2.78
CA ILE A 217 1.83 -16.27 2.00
C ILE A 217 0.90 -16.70 0.86
#